data_AF-A0A3D2IAK8-F1
#
_entry.id   AF-A0A3D2IAK8-F1
#
_cell.length_a   1.000
_cell.length_b   1.000
_cell.length_c   1.000
_cell.angle_alpha   90.00
_cell.angle_beta   90.00
_cell.angle_gamma   90.00
#
_symmetry.space_group_name_H-M   'P 1'
#
loop_
_entity.id
_entity.type
_entity.pdbx_description
1 polymer ?
#
loop_
_entity_poly.entity_id
_entity_poly.type
_entity_poly.pdbx_seq_one_letter_code
_entity_poly.pdbx_strand_id
1 'polypeptide(L)'
;MNKVVASLFCIIFSGLIISCNPATSVEQPCAACPFDFRLIDYEPDWSPDGSKIAYVHNDTTIRRSGIYIMNSDRTGKRSWQLGGSSPSWSPDGQWIAFEQQGQIFKKNVATDSLVQLTFNGRNFFPDWSNDGSSIAYNQSTCNEIKECGIWALDLASKSEKFISSYGNFPDWHPSSNSFLFETRVIQPDGTA
;
A
#
# COMPACT_ATOMS: atom_id res chain seq x y z
N MET A 1 -44.47 -21.44 -63.55
CA MET A 1 -44.37 -22.54 -62.57
C MET A 1 -43.36 -22.12 -61.51
N ASN A 2 -43.62 -22.09 -60.20
CA ASN A 2 -44.84 -22.36 -59.40
C ASN A 2 -44.99 -21.31 -58.27
N LYS A 3 -46.14 -21.28 -57.57
CA LYS A 3 -46.40 -20.39 -56.41
C LYS A 3 -46.33 -21.17 -55.08
N VAL A 4 -45.58 -20.65 -54.08
CA VAL A 4 -45.64 -20.94 -52.62
C VAL A 4 -45.07 -19.67 -51.92
N VAL A 5 -45.66 -18.91 -50.97
CA VAL A 5 -46.84 -18.98 -50.07
C VAL A 5 -46.55 -19.69 -48.71
N ALA A 6 -46.46 -19.01 -47.54
CA ALA A 6 -46.68 -17.58 -47.24
C ALA A 6 -45.91 -17.05 -46.01
N SER A 7 -45.84 -15.71 -45.94
CA SER A 7 -46.01 -14.80 -44.78
C SER A 7 -46.06 -15.33 -43.34
N LEU A 8 -45.40 -14.61 -42.41
CA LEU A 8 -46.00 -14.19 -41.14
C LEU A 8 -45.42 -12.84 -40.64
N PHE A 9 -45.97 -12.29 -39.55
CA PHE A 9 -45.89 -10.87 -39.19
C PHE A 9 -45.00 -10.54 -37.98
N CYS A 10 -44.77 -9.23 -37.81
CA CYS A 10 -43.98 -8.55 -36.78
C CYS A 10 -44.18 -9.03 -35.32
N ILE A 11 -43.10 -8.92 -34.54
CA ILE A 11 -43.15 -8.28 -33.22
C ILE A 11 -42.08 -7.18 -33.21
N ILE A 12 -42.46 -5.94 -32.87
CA ILE A 12 -41.53 -4.83 -32.63
C ILE A 12 -41.53 -4.58 -31.12
N PHE A 13 -40.36 -4.62 -30.47
CA PHE A 13 -40.20 -4.11 -29.11
C PHE A 13 -38.79 -3.58 -28.87
N SER A 14 -38.67 -2.55 -28.02
CA SER A 14 -37.43 -1.99 -27.44
C SER A 14 -36.21 -1.91 -28.39
N GLY A 15 -36.05 -0.78 -29.06
CA GLY A 15 -34.95 -0.60 -30.01
C GLY A 15 -33.59 -0.29 -29.37
N LEU A 16 -32.55 -0.45 -30.18
CA LEU A 16 -31.53 0.58 -30.34
C LEU A 16 -31.22 0.71 -31.83
N ILE A 17 -31.15 1.93 -32.36
CA ILE A 17 -30.68 2.15 -33.73
C ILE A 17 -29.16 2.06 -33.70
N ILE A 18 -28.57 1.10 -34.41
CA ILE A 18 -27.12 1.02 -34.58
C ILE A 18 -26.69 2.13 -35.56
N SER A 19 -26.48 3.32 -35.00
CA SER A 19 -25.87 4.45 -35.68
C SER A 19 -24.36 4.23 -35.73
N CYS A 20 -23.86 3.76 -36.88
CA CYS A 20 -22.42 3.82 -37.17
C CYS A 20 -22.02 5.28 -37.36
N ASN A 21 -21.68 5.95 -36.26
CA ASN A 21 -21.15 7.31 -36.27
C ASN A 21 -19.63 7.28 -36.52
N PRO A 22 -19.12 7.72 -37.70
CA PRO A 22 -17.69 7.70 -38.00
C PRO A 22 -16.91 8.83 -37.28
N ALA A 23 -17.55 9.57 -36.37
CA ALA A 23 -16.98 10.73 -35.70
C ALA A 23 -16.29 10.42 -34.35
N THR A 24 -16.12 9.14 -33.96
CA THR A 24 -15.09 8.80 -32.97
C THR A 24 -13.73 8.81 -33.65
N SER A 25 -13.15 10.00 -33.79
CA SER A 25 -11.69 10.12 -33.81
C SER A 25 -11.15 9.33 -32.62
N VAL A 26 -10.14 8.48 -32.84
CA VAL A 26 -9.34 7.95 -31.74
C VAL A 26 -8.82 9.16 -30.98
N GLU A 27 -9.27 9.36 -29.74
CA GLU A 27 -8.78 10.47 -28.93
C GLU A 27 -7.26 10.38 -28.86
N GLN A 28 -6.57 11.43 -29.32
CA GLN A 28 -5.12 11.41 -29.29
C GLN A 28 -4.68 11.21 -27.83
N PRO A 29 -3.81 10.23 -27.54
CA PRO A 29 -3.31 10.04 -26.18
C PRO A 29 -2.75 11.37 -25.71
N CYS A 30 -3.27 11.85 -24.57
CA CYS A 30 -3.17 13.24 -24.16
C CYS A 30 -1.70 13.70 -24.09
N ALA A 31 -1.28 14.47 -25.11
CA ALA A 31 0.13 14.80 -25.37
C ALA A 31 0.81 15.57 -24.23
N ALA A 32 0.02 16.16 -23.33
CA ALA A 32 0.41 16.44 -21.97
C ALA A 32 -0.71 15.96 -21.02
N CYS A 33 -0.43 14.93 -20.22
CA CYS A 33 -1.21 14.66 -19.02
C CYS A 33 -1.05 15.85 -18.06
N PRO A 34 -2.14 16.47 -17.53
CA PRO A 34 -2.03 17.56 -16.56
C PRO A 34 -1.58 17.09 -15.16
N PHE A 35 -1.41 15.77 -14.98
CA PHE A 35 -0.86 15.18 -13.76
C PHE A 35 0.67 15.35 -13.74
N ASP A 36 1.17 16.14 -12.80
CA ASP A 36 2.58 16.11 -12.47
C ASP A 36 2.89 14.82 -11.70
N PHE A 37 3.41 13.82 -12.40
CA PHE A 37 3.78 12.51 -11.83
C PHE A 37 4.89 12.57 -10.75
N ARG A 38 5.37 13.76 -10.37
CA ARG A 38 6.21 14.00 -9.18
C ARG A 38 5.39 14.26 -7.91
N LEU A 39 4.06 14.34 -8.03
CA LEU A 39 3.09 14.39 -6.93
C LEU A 39 2.37 13.05 -6.86
N ILE A 40 2.76 12.17 -5.93
CA ILE A 40 2.17 10.84 -5.75
C ILE A 40 1.85 10.61 -4.28
N ASP A 41 0.60 10.24 -3.98
CA ASP A 41 0.18 9.72 -2.67
C ASP A 41 0.09 8.18 -2.77
N TYR A 42 0.78 7.44 -1.88
CA TYR A 42 0.88 5.97 -1.88
C TYR A 42 1.10 5.40 -0.47
N GLU A 43 1.20 4.07 -0.33
CA GLU A 43 1.30 3.36 0.96
C GLU A 43 0.28 3.87 2.02
N PRO A 44 -1.04 3.78 1.73
CA PRO A 44 -2.06 4.19 2.69
C PRO A 44 -2.37 3.10 3.71
N ASP A 45 -2.55 3.50 4.96
CA ASP A 45 -3.05 2.65 6.05
C ASP A 45 -4.10 3.38 6.91
N TRP A 46 -5.03 2.62 7.48
CA TRP A 46 -6.23 3.09 8.17
C TRP A 46 -6.05 3.05 9.69
N SER A 47 -6.57 4.07 10.38
CA SER A 47 -6.71 3.96 11.84
C SER A 47 -7.74 2.87 12.20
N PRO A 48 -7.58 2.14 13.32
CA PRO A 48 -8.48 1.02 13.68
C PRO A 48 -9.96 1.40 13.86
N ASP A 49 -10.26 2.69 14.06
CA ASP A 49 -11.61 3.24 14.15
C ASP A 49 -12.22 3.63 12.78
N GLY A 50 -11.46 3.49 11.68
CA GLY A 50 -11.84 3.90 10.34
C GLY A 50 -11.96 5.42 10.14
N SER A 51 -11.57 6.25 11.12
CA SER A 51 -11.77 7.70 11.04
C SER A 51 -10.64 8.45 10.31
N LYS A 52 -9.47 7.81 10.10
CA LYS A 52 -8.27 8.42 9.51
C LYS A 52 -7.54 7.48 8.57
N ILE A 53 -6.78 8.09 7.68
CA ILE A 53 -5.84 7.44 6.78
C ILE A 53 -4.48 8.12 6.98
N ALA A 54 -3.45 7.34 7.29
CA ALA A 54 -2.05 7.73 7.15
C ALA A 54 -1.55 7.28 5.78
N TYR A 55 -0.68 8.04 5.12
CA TYR A 55 -0.13 7.66 3.82
C TYR A 55 1.16 8.42 3.51
N VAL A 56 1.95 7.91 2.59
CA VAL A 56 3.13 8.61 2.07
C VAL A 56 2.69 9.59 0.99
N HIS A 57 2.93 10.87 1.23
CA HIS A 57 2.90 11.92 0.22
C HIS A 57 4.31 12.12 -0.34
N ASN A 58 4.48 12.07 -1.66
CA ASN A 58 5.70 12.51 -2.31
C ASN A 58 5.45 13.78 -3.12
N ASP A 59 6.28 14.80 -2.89
CA ASP A 59 6.28 16.09 -3.58
C ASP A 59 7.60 16.25 -4.36
N THR A 60 7.61 17.15 -5.34
CA THR A 60 8.81 17.68 -6.01
C THR A 60 9.97 18.08 -5.08
N THR A 61 9.72 18.25 -3.78
CA THR A 61 10.66 18.69 -2.76
C THR A 61 10.64 17.78 -1.52
N ILE A 62 11.81 17.25 -1.14
CA ILE A 62 12.01 16.41 0.07
C ILE A 62 11.59 17.08 1.39
N ARG A 63 11.41 18.41 1.41
CA ARG A 63 10.88 19.17 2.56
C ARG A 63 9.36 19.10 2.71
N ARG A 64 8.67 18.44 1.78
CA ARG A 64 7.23 18.19 1.78
C ARG A 64 6.91 16.70 1.66
N SER A 65 7.79 15.88 1.08
CA SER A 65 7.61 14.42 1.08
C SER A 65 7.67 13.82 2.49
N GLY A 66 6.85 12.81 2.75
CA GLY A 66 6.79 12.07 4.01
C GLY A 66 5.38 11.57 4.33
N ILE A 67 5.15 11.17 5.58
CA ILE A 67 3.84 10.68 6.03
C ILE A 67 2.91 11.84 6.36
N TYR A 68 1.72 11.77 5.77
CA TYR A 68 0.59 12.67 6.01
C TYR A 68 -0.56 11.89 6.66
N ILE A 69 -1.41 12.60 7.39
CA ILE A 69 -2.67 12.06 7.92
C ILE A 69 -3.81 12.93 7.41
N MET A 70 -4.93 12.30 7.06
CA MET A 70 -6.22 12.96 6.83
C MET A 70 -7.36 12.16 7.48
N ASN A 71 -8.53 12.77 7.61
CA ASN A 71 -9.76 12.06 7.98
C ASN A 71 -10.28 11.23 6.79
N SER A 72 -11.05 10.18 7.04
CA SER A 72 -11.58 9.28 5.99
C SER A 72 -12.59 9.95 5.05
N ASP A 73 -13.17 11.09 5.44
CA ASP A 73 -13.95 12.00 4.58
C ASP A 73 -13.09 12.89 3.65
N ARG A 74 -11.76 12.70 3.66
CA ARG A 74 -10.72 13.46 2.95
C ARG A 74 -10.46 14.88 3.48
N THR A 75 -11.06 15.26 4.61
CA THR A 75 -10.76 16.53 5.29
C THR A 75 -9.49 16.45 6.14
N GLY A 76 -8.96 17.60 6.56
CA GLY A 76 -7.90 17.65 7.57
C GLY A 76 -6.52 17.14 7.14
N LYS A 77 -6.22 17.01 5.83
CA LYS A 77 -4.89 16.65 5.32
C LYS A 77 -3.80 17.53 5.95
N ARG A 78 -2.89 16.91 6.70
CA ARG A 78 -1.71 17.54 7.32
C ARG A 78 -0.48 16.66 7.18
N SER A 79 0.70 17.27 7.11
CA SER A 79 1.95 16.55 7.33
C SER A 79 2.00 16.05 8.79
N TRP A 80 2.56 14.86 8.99
CA TRP A 80 2.69 14.25 10.32
C TRP A 80 4.14 13.84 10.62
N GLN A 81 4.85 13.28 9.64
CA GLN A 81 6.28 12.98 9.76
C GLN A 81 6.98 13.14 8.39
N LEU A 82 7.72 14.23 8.21
CA LEU A 82 8.48 14.49 6.97
C LEU A 82 9.67 13.54 6.85
N GLY A 83 9.91 13.03 5.64
CA GLY A 83 11.03 12.12 5.35
C GLY A 83 10.92 10.70 5.93
N GLY A 84 9.77 10.30 6.46
CA GLY A 84 9.44 8.89 6.75
C GLY A 84 8.55 8.27 5.65
N SER A 85 8.51 6.94 5.58
CA SER A 85 7.70 6.16 4.64
C SER A 85 7.03 4.94 5.31
N SER A 86 6.16 4.22 4.58
CA SER A 86 5.49 3.00 5.04
C SER A 86 4.84 3.08 6.43
N PRO A 87 3.78 3.90 6.60
CA PRO A 87 3.04 3.99 7.86
C PRO A 87 2.22 2.71 8.11
N SER A 88 2.22 2.22 9.34
CA SER A 88 1.27 1.23 9.86
C SER A 88 0.77 1.63 11.26
N TRP A 89 -0.55 1.71 11.45
CA TRP A 89 -1.20 2.09 12.70
C TRP A 89 -1.15 0.95 13.73
N SER A 90 -0.95 1.30 15.01
CA SER A 90 -1.14 0.32 16.08
C SER A 90 -2.63 -0.02 16.26
N PRO A 91 -2.97 -1.26 16.66
CA PRO A 91 -4.37 -1.66 16.90
C PRO A 91 -5.12 -0.85 17.97
N ASP A 92 -4.40 -0.16 18.85
CA ASP A 92 -4.97 0.77 19.85
C ASP A 92 -5.22 2.19 19.32
N GLY A 93 -4.83 2.49 18.07
CA GLY A 93 -4.95 3.79 17.43
C GLY A 93 -4.07 4.90 18.00
N GLN A 94 -3.16 4.61 18.94
CA GLN A 94 -2.35 5.62 19.61
C GLN A 94 -1.01 5.89 18.92
N TRP A 95 -0.52 4.96 18.10
CA TRP A 95 0.79 5.01 17.45
C TRP A 95 0.68 4.76 15.96
N ILE A 96 1.65 5.28 15.22
CA ILE A 96 1.97 4.82 13.86
C ILE A 96 3.44 4.39 13.89
N ALA A 97 3.72 3.18 13.41
CA ALA A 97 5.05 2.72 13.07
C ALA A 97 5.39 3.14 11.63
N PHE A 98 6.65 3.39 11.35
CA PHE A 98 7.10 3.84 10.03
C PHE A 98 8.59 3.59 9.80
N GLU A 99 8.99 3.53 8.53
CA GLU A 99 10.38 3.61 8.12
C GLU A 99 10.86 5.06 8.14
N GLN A 100 12.08 5.29 8.64
CA GLN A 100 12.82 6.50 8.34
C GLN A 100 14.34 6.21 8.31
N GLN A 101 15.00 6.59 7.22
CA GLN A 101 16.45 6.39 7.01
C GLN A 101 16.92 4.93 7.10
N GLY A 102 16.03 3.98 6.80
CA GLY A 102 16.25 2.54 6.87
C GLY A 102 16.19 1.98 8.29
N GLN A 103 15.54 2.65 9.24
CA GLN A 103 15.21 2.08 10.56
C GLN A 103 13.72 2.24 10.84
N ILE A 104 13.18 1.36 11.68
CA ILE A 104 11.79 1.42 12.12
C ILE A 104 11.69 2.29 13.36
N PHE A 105 10.74 3.22 13.32
CA PHE A 105 10.32 4.04 14.45
C PHE A 105 8.84 3.78 14.74
N LYS A 106 8.38 4.15 15.93
CA LYS A 106 6.97 4.47 16.17
C LYS A 106 6.83 5.84 16.81
N LYS A 107 5.74 6.53 16.49
CA LYS A 107 5.45 7.87 17.04
C LYS A 107 4.00 7.95 17.48
N ASN A 108 3.78 8.52 18.66
CA ASN A 108 2.44 8.65 19.24
C ASN A 108 1.67 9.78 18.55
N VAL A 109 0.43 9.49 18.13
CA VAL A 109 -0.37 10.37 17.26
C VAL A 109 -0.86 11.64 17.98
N ALA A 110 -1.00 11.58 19.32
CA ALA A 110 -1.52 12.67 20.15
C ALA A 110 -0.42 13.48 20.88
N THR A 111 0.68 12.84 21.27
CA THR A 111 1.76 13.46 22.09
C THR A 111 3.04 13.77 21.30
N ASP A 112 3.10 13.41 20.01
CA ASP A 112 4.28 13.51 19.12
C ASP A 112 5.51 12.69 19.59
N SER A 113 5.39 11.94 20.69
CA SER A 113 6.46 11.14 21.30
C SER A 113 7.01 10.10 20.33
N LEU A 114 8.30 10.22 19.98
CA LEU A 114 9.01 9.41 18.98
C LEU A 114 9.92 8.38 19.66
N VAL A 115 9.85 7.13 19.21
CA VAL A 115 10.66 6.01 19.71
C VAL A 115 11.27 5.27 18.52
N GLN A 116 12.60 5.15 18.50
CA GLN A 116 13.29 4.25 17.58
C GLN A 116 13.16 2.80 18.07
N LEU A 117 12.87 1.87 17.16
CA LEU A 117 12.60 0.47 17.47
C LEU A 117 13.72 -0.46 16.99
N THR A 118 14.20 -0.28 15.76
CA THR A 118 15.32 -1.06 15.20
C THR A 118 16.59 -0.22 15.06
N PHE A 119 17.75 -0.86 15.21
CA PHE A 119 19.06 -0.20 15.33
C PHE A 119 20.16 -0.82 14.44
N ASN A 120 19.84 -1.89 13.71
CA ASN A 120 20.78 -2.70 12.94
C ASN A 120 20.24 -2.99 11.54
N GLY A 121 21.12 -3.19 10.55
CA GLY A 121 20.72 -3.47 9.17
C GLY A 121 20.05 -2.26 8.49
N ARG A 122 19.13 -2.54 7.56
CA ARG A 122 18.22 -1.55 6.98
C ARG A 122 16.84 -2.17 6.86
N ASN A 123 15.85 -1.51 7.44
CA ASN A 123 14.55 -2.05 7.80
C ASN A 123 13.43 -1.19 7.20
N PHE A 124 12.43 -1.83 6.60
CA PHE A 124 11.38 -1.22 5.77
C PHE A 124 10.04 -1.93 5.99
N PHE A 125 8.95 -1.29 5.56
CA PHE A 125 7.59 -1.87 5.59
C PHE A 125 7.24 -2.48 6.96
N PRO A 126 7.27 -1.67 8.04
CA PRO A 126 6.88 -2.14 9.36
C PRO A 126 5.37 -2.34 9.43
N ASP A 127 4.94 -3.41 10.08
CA ASP A 127 3.51 -3.66 10.30
C ASP A 127 3.22 -4.34 11.65
N TRP A 128 2.12 -3.96 12.29
CA TRP A 128 1.79 -4.34 13.67
C TRP A 128 1.02 -5.66 13.78
N SER A 129 1.38 -6.49 14.76
CA SER A 129 0.51 -7.59 15.17
C SER A 129 -0.81 -7.07 15.75
N ASN A 130 -1.91 -7.77 15.49
CA ASN A 130 -3.28 -7.39 15.92
C ASN A 130 -3.46 -7.14 17.43
N ASP A 131 -2.59 -7.68 18.26
CA ASP A 131 -2.56 -7.52 19.72
C ASP A 131 -1.68 -6.34 20.19
N GLY A 132 -0.98 -5.67 19.26
CA GLY A 132 -0.04 -4.58 19.53
C GLY A 132 1.27 -5.02 20.21
N SER A 133 1.55 -6.32 20.33
CA SER A 133 2.74 -6.84 21.03
C SER A 133 4.02 -6.76 20.19
N SER A 134 3.88 -6.85 18.86
CA SER A 134 4.98 -7.10 17.93
C SER A 134 4.87 -6.25 16.66
N ILE A 135 5.98 -6.09 15.94
CA ILE A 135 6.02 -5.51 14.59
C ILE A 135 6.82 -6.42 13.67
N ALA A 136 6.23 -6.83 12.53
CA ALA A 136 6.99 -7.44 11.44
C ALA A 136 7.61 -6.35 10.55
N TYR A 137 8.74 -6.65 9.90
CA TYR A 137 9.38 -5.76 8.94
C TYR A 137 10.24 -6.53 7.93
N ASN A 138 10.53 -5.90 6.79
CA ASN A 138 11.51 -6.38 5.82
C ASN A 138 12.90 -5.82 6.16
N GLN A 139 13.93 -6.67 6.19
CA GLN A 139 15.33 -6.29 6.35
C GLN A 139 16.10 -6.59 5.06
N SER A 140 16.70 -5.57 4.42
CA SER A 140 17.25 -5.65 3.05
C SER A 140 18.77 -5.52 2.94
N THR A 141 19.51 -5.48 4.05
CA THR A 141 20.99 -5.42 4.02
C THR A 141 21.61 -6.81 3.90
N CYS A 142 21.67 -7.30 2.66
CA CYS A 142 22.09 -8.67 2.35
C CYS A 142 23.59 -8.73 2.05
N ASN A 143 24.37 -9.11 3.05
CA ASN A 143 25.73 -9.58 2.88
C ASN A 143 25.73 -11.12 3.01
N GLU A 144 26.73 -11.82 2.48
CA GLU A 144 26.82 -13.30 2.39
C GLU A 144 26.68 -14.08 3.73
N ILE A 145 26.65 -13.37 4.87
CA ILE A 145 26.62 -13.93 6.23
C ILE A 145 25.51 -13.29 7.09
N LYS A 146 24.45 -12.71 6.49
CA LYS A 146 23.30 -12.16 7.24
C LYS A 146 21.94 -12.46 6.63
N GLU A 147 21.00 -12.75 7.53
CA GLU A 147 19.60 -13.08 7.26
C GLU A 147 18.80 -11.84 6.80
N CYS A 148 18.71 -11.66 5.48
CA CYS A 148 17.75 -10.78 4.82
C CYS A 148 16.35 -11.39 4.80
N GLY A 149 15.32 -10.58 4.58
CA GLY A 149 13.93 -11.03 4.41
C GLY A 149 13.04 -10.54 5.55
N ILE A 150 12.15 -11.41 6.05
CA ILE A 150 11.14 -11.02 7.05
C ILE A 150 11.64 -11.30 8.48
N TRP A 151 11.49 -10.28 9.32
CA TRP A 151 11.79 -10.28 10.75
C TRP A 151 10.56 -9.84 11.55
N ALA A 152 10.53 -10.19 12.84
CA ALA A 152 9.55 -9.69 13.81
C ALA A 152 10.25 -9.22 15.10
N LEU A 153 9.91 -8.01 15.56
CA LEU A 153 10.36 -7.43 16.82
C LEU A 153 9.24 -7.57 17.87
N ASP A 154 9.53 -8.23 19.00
CA ASP A 154 8.70 -8.18 20.20
C ASP A 154 8.96 -6.86 20.96
N LEU A 155 7.93 -6.06 21.20
CA LEU A 155 8.07 -4.70 21.72
C LEU A 155 8.30 -4.61 23.23
N ALA A 156 8.05 -5.68 23.98
CA ALA A 156 8.21 -5.73 25.43
C ALA A 156 9.64 -6.13 25.84
N SER A 157 10.15 -7.19 25.23
CA SER A 157 11.51 -7.71 25.39
C SER A 157 12.54 -6.98 24.54
N LYS A 158 12.11 -6.34 23.44
CA LYS A 158 12.95 -5.78 22.37
C LYS A 158 13.82 -6.84 21.68
N SER A 159 13.33 -8.08 21.61
CA SER A 159 14.00 -9.17 20.90
C SER A 159 13.55 -9.24 19.44
N GLU A 160 14.51 -9.36 18.54
CA GLU A 160 14.31 -9.50 17.10
C GLU A 160 14.37 -11.00 16.72
N LYS A 161 13.37 -11.48 15.99
CA LYS A 161 13.25 -12.87 15.53
C LYS A 161 13.18 -12.91 14.01
N PHE A 162 14.12 -13.63 13.40
CA PHE A 162 14.08 -13.96 11.98
C PHE A 162 12.94 -14.93 11.65
N ILE A 163 12.25 -14.72 10.53
CA ILE A 163 11.11 -15.54 10.09
C ILE A 163 11.35 -16.22 8.73
N SER A 164 11.88 -15.50 7.73
CA SER A 164 12.08 -16.05 6.38
C SER A 164 13.19 -15.33 5.61
N SER A 165 14.04 -16.10 4.92
CA SER A 165 15.12 -15.58 4.04
C SER A 165 14.61 -14.96 2.73
N TYR A 166 13.31 -15.08 2.47
CA TYR A 166 12.62 -14.58 1.29
C TYR A 166 11.29 -13.96 1.71
N GLY A 167 11.04 -12.72 1.30
CA GLY A 167 9.80 -12.01 1.58
C GLY A 167 9.98 -10.49 1.64
N ASN A 168 9.00 -9.75 1.13
CA ASN A 168 8.87 -8.30 1.25
C ASN A 168 7.44 -7.95 1.69
N PHE A 169 7.21 -6.70 2.12
CA PHE A 169 5.87 -6.19 2.46
C PHE A 169 5.06 -7.13 3.39
N PRO A 170 5.47 -7.31 4.66
CA PRO A 170 4.67 -8.08 5.61
C PRO A 170 3.33 -7.36 5.91
N ASP A 171 2.27 -8.14 6.03
CA ASP A 171 0.89 -7.68 6.27
C ASP A 171 0.18 -8.60 7.28
N TRP A 172 -0.02 -8.11 8.51
CA TRP A 172 -0.74 -8.80 9.58
C TRP A 172 -2.25 -8.57 9.47
N HIS A 173 -2.95 -9.62 9.05
CA HIS A 173 -3.62 -10.41 10.10
C HIS A 173 -4.53 -9.65 11.09
N PRO A 174 -5.40 -8.69 10.71
CA PRO A 174 -5.96 -7.69 11.65
C PRO A 174 -6.83 -8.26 12.79
N SER A 175 -7.17 -9.55 12.73
CA SER A 175 -7.84 -10.27 13.82
C SER A 175 -7.23 -11.64 14.16
N SER A 176 -5.99 -11.95 13.75
CA SER A 176 -5.35 -13.24 14.08
C SER A 176 -3.82 -13.18 14.12
N ASN A 177 -3.21 -14.10 14.89
CA ASN A 177 -1.76 -14.18 15.06
C ASN A 177 -1.09 -14.84 13.84
N SER A 178 -1.15 -14.19 12.69
CA SER A 178 -0.63 -14.64 11.39
C SER A 178 -0.47 -13.45 10.46
N PHE A 179 0.46 -13.52 9.50
CA PHE A 179 0.68 -12.46 8.51
C PHE A 179 1.04 -13.06 7.14
N LEU A 180 0.84 -12.26 6.10
CA LEU A 180 1.26 -12.54 4.72
C LEU A 180 2.54 -11.76 4.40
N PHE A 181 3.23 -12.14 3.32
CA PHE A 181 4.34 -11.38 2.75
C PHE A 181 4.52 -11.75 1.27
N GLU A 182 4.94 -10.80 0.45
CA GLU A 182 5.21 -11.04 -0.97
C GLU A 182 6.47 -11.89 -1.17
N THR A 183 6.33 -13.02 -1.86
CA THR A 183 7.47 -13.83 -2.32
C THR A 183 7.57 -13.78 -3.84
N ARG A 184 8.80 -13.72 -4.36
CA ARG A 184 9.06 -13.93 -5.79
C ARG A 184 9.38 -15.41 -6.01
N VAL A 185 8.55 -16.09 -6.78
CA VAL A 185 8.87 -17.43 -7.28
C VAL A 185 9.94 -17.29 -8.35
N ILE A 186 11.18 -17.63 -8.01
CA ILE A 186 12.24 -17.80 -9.01
C ILE A 186 11.86 -19.06 -9.81
N GLN A 187 11.77 -18.95 -11.13
CA GLN A 187 11.45 -20.11 -11.96
C GLN A 187 12.61 -21.13 -11.93
N PRO A 188 12.36 -22.44 -12.14
CA PRO A 188 13.42 -23.46 -12.06
C PRO A 188 14.59 -23.28 -13.06
N ASP A 189 14.44 -22.42 -14.07
CA ASP A 189 15.48 -22.04 -15.03
C ASP A 189 16.29 -20.78 -14.62
N GLY A 190 15.94 -20.14 -13.51
CA GLY A 190 16.59 -18.92 -13.01
C GLY A 190 16.09 -17.62 -13.66
N THR A 191 15.04 -17.66 -14.49
CA THR A 191 14.41 -16.44 -15.03
C THR A 191 13.45 -15.78 -14.03
N ALA A 192 13.21 -14.48 -14.21
CA ALA A 192 12.48 -13.59 -13.32
C ALA A 192 11.46 -12.72 -14.09
#